data_AF-A0A182N3W4-F1
#
_entry.id   AF-A0A182N3W4-F1
#
_cell.length_a   1.000
_cell.length_b   1.000
_cell.length_c   1.000
_cell.angle_alpha   90.00
_cell.angle_beta   90.00
_cell.angle_gamma   90.00
#
_symmetry.space_group_name_H-M   'P 1'
#
loop_
_entity.id
_entity.type
_entity.pdbx_description
1 polymer ?
#
loop_
_entity_poly.entity_id
_entity_poly.type
_entity_poly.pdbx_seq_one_letter_code
_entity_poly.pdbx_strand_id
1 'polypeptide(L)'
;MSQQEKAARRAALRNEYWRTMTNPHNHLRGESGGVFDTGLARFQAMRVNHFEHFKPTGRSFKIGLFTVVIPIIVYAKMMKSERDQREQQYRTGQVAYADRRFKFI
;
A
#
# COMPACT_ATOMS: atom_id res chain seq x y z
N MET A 1 -17.21 21.88 15.05
CA MET A 1 -16.87 21.64 16.46
C MET A 1 -16.01 22.77 16.98
N SER A 2 -16.46 23.44 18.03
CA SER A 2 -15.65 24.40 18.78
C SER A 2 -14.47 23.69 19.44
N GLN A 3 -13.43 24.45 19.85
CA GLN A 3 -12.28 23.85 20.53
C GLN A 3 -12.67 23.19 21.86
N GLN A 4 -13.68 23.74 22.54
CA GLN A 4 -14.20 23.21 23.78
C GLN A 4 -14.85 21.83 23.58
N GLU A 5 -15.64 21.65 22.52
CA GLU A 5 -16.25 20.35 22.19
C GLU A 5 -15.19 19.28 21.86
N LYS A 6 -14.11 19.67 21.17
CA LYS A 6 -12.99 18.74 20.86
C LYS A 6 -12.27 18.30 22.13
N ALA A 7 -12.03 19.24 23.04
CA ALA A 7 -11.42 18.95 24.34
C ALA A 7 -12.31 18.04 25.18
N ALA A 8 -13.61 18.32 25.24
CA ALA A 8 -14.59 17.50 25.95
C ALA A 8 -14.65 16.06 25.40
N ARG A 9 -14.71 15.88 24.08
CA ARG A 9 -14.70 14.55 23.45
C ARG A 9 -13.40 13.78 23.75
N ARG A 10 -12.25 14.45 23.71
CA ARG A 10 -10.96 13.83 24.04
C ARG A 10 -10.90 13.40 25.51
N ALA A 11 -11.42 14.23 26.43
CA ALA A 11 -11.49 13.92 27.84
C ALA A 11 -12.39 12.69 28.09
N ALA A 12 -13.55 12.61 27.43
CA ALA A 12 -14.46 11.46 27.53
C ALA A 12 -13.79 10.14 27.09
N LEU A 13 -13.16 10.12 25.92
CA LEU A 13 -12.45 8.94 25.39
C LEU A 13 -11.26 8.52 26.30
N ARG A 14 -10.53 9.52 26.82
CA ARG A 14 -9.44 9.26 27.77
C ARG A 14 -9.96 8.63 29.07
N ASN A 15 -11.08 9.12 29.59
CA ASN A 15 -11.69 8.58 30.80
C ASN A 15 -12.18 7.14 30.60
N GLU A 16 -12.78 6.83 29.45
CA GLU A 16 -13.16 5.47 29.07
C GLU A 16 -11.96 4.52 29.01
N TYR A 17 -10.87 4.96 28.38
CA TYR A 17 -9.63 4.21 28.32
C TYR A 17 -9.08 3.92 29.71
N TRP A 18 -8.91 4.95 30.55
CA TRP A 18 -8.38 4.75 31.90
C TRP A 18 -9.28 3.89 32.76
N ARG A 19 -10.61 4.05 32.69
CA ARG A 19 -11.57 3.20 33.41
C ARG A 19 -11.41 1.73 33.05
N THR A 20 -11.19 1.43 31.77
CA THR A 20 -11.03 0.04 31.30
C THR A 20 -9.65 -0.51 31.63
N MET A 21 -8.62 0.33 31.50
CA MET A 21 -7.20 0.01 31.71
C MET A 21 -6.82 -0.11 33.19
N THR A 22 -7.55 0.49 34.12
CA THR A 22 -7.25 0.37 35.56
C THR A 22 -8.15 -0.64 36.27
N ASN A 23 -9.11 -1.25 35.57
CA ASN A 23 -10.03 -2.22 36.17
C ASN A 23 -9.29 -3.55 36.49
N PRO A 24 -9.14 -3.94 37.77
CA PRO A 24 -8.41 -5.14 38.16
C PRO A 24 -9.07 -6.43 37.67
N HIS A 25 -10.39 -6.48 37.53
CA HIS A 25 -11.09 -7.68 37.05
C HIS A 25 -10.72 -8.03 35.61
N ASN A 26 -10.41 -7.04 34.78
CA ASN A 26 -10.00 -7.25 33.39
C ASN A 26 -8.56 -7.80 33.32
N HIS A 27 -7.71 -7.43 34.28
CA HIS A 27 -6.33 -7.95 34.39
C HIS A 27 -6.31 -9.40 34.85
N LEU A 28 -7.18 -9.74 35.79
CA LEU A 28 -7.31 -11.11 36.28
C LEU A 28 -7.85 -12.08 35.22
N ARG A 29 -8.63 -11.60 34.25
CA ARG A 29 -9.17 -12.40 33.14
C ARG A 29 -8.18 -12.58 31.97
N GLY A 30 -7.00 -11.97 32.03
CA GLY A 30 -6.05 -11.97 30.90
C GLY A 30 -6.50 -11.12 29.70
N GLU A 31 -7.64 -10.43 29.83
CA GLU A 31 -8.20 -9.52 28.82
C GLU A 31 -7.50 -8.14 28.83
N SER A 32 -6.57 -7.91 29.77
CA SER A 32 -5.80 -6.65 29.88
C SER A 32 -4.67 -6.49 28.88
N GLY A 33 -4.43 -7.47 28.00
CA GLY A 33 -3.36 -7.40 26.99
C GLY A 33 -3.52 -6.23 26.01
N GLY A 34 -4.72 -5.67 25.86
CA GLY A 34 -4.96 -4.45 25.11
C GLY A 34 -6.42 -3.99 25.18
N VAL A 35 -6.64 -2.71 25.51
CA VAL A 35 -7.98 -2.10 25.46
C VAL A 35 -8.44 -2.02 24.01
N PHE A 36 -9.62 -2.58 23.71
CA PHE A 36 -10.19 -2.53 22.37
C PHE A 36 -10.60 -1.10 21.99
N ASP A 37 -9.96 -0.55 20.96
CA ASP A 37 -10.30 0.76 20.40
C ASP A 37 -11.26 0.61 19.22
N THR A 38 -12.50 1.06 19.41
CA THR A 38 -13.54 1.04 18.36
C THR A 38 -13.18 1.92 17.16
N GLY A 39 -12.43 3.01 17.37
CA GLY A 39 -11.95 3.89 16.30
C GLY A 39 -10.92 3.19 15.42
N LEU A 40 -9.96 2.49 16.04
CA LEU A 40 -8.97 1.71 15.31
C LEU A 40 -9.63 0.56 14.54
N ALA A 41 -10.55 -0.17 15.18
CA ALA A 41 -11.28 -1.26 14.54
C ALA A 41 -12.08 -0.79 13.32
N ARG A 42 -12.78 0.35 13.41
CA ARG A 42 -13.51 0.95 12.28
C ARG A 42 -12.57 1.40 11.17
N PHE A 43 -11.42 1.98 11.51
CA PHE A 43 -10.42 2.37 10.51
C PHE A 43 -9.88 1.15 9.74
N GLN A 44 -9.57 0.07 10.45
CA GLN A 44 -9.14 -1.18 9.84
C GLN A 44 -10.24 -1.78 8.96
N ALA A 45 -11.48 -1.83 9.44
CA ALA A 45 -12.63 -2.31 8.67
C ALA A 45 -12.82 -1.52 7.37
N MET A 46 -12.72 -0.18 7.41
CA MET A 46 -12.83 0.66 6.22
C MET A 46 -11.70 0.45 5.20
N ARG A 47 -10.49 0.06 5.65
CA ARG A 47 -9.39 -0.27 4.74
C ARG A 47 -9.64 -1.58 4.00
N VAL A 48 -10.21 -2.57 4.68
CA VAL A 48 -10.56 -3.87 4.08
C VAL A 48 -11.73 -3.70 3.10
N ASN A 49 -12.75 -2.93 3.47
CA ASN A 49 -13.96 -2.72 2.67
C ASN A 49 -13.80 -1.61 1.61
N HIS A 50 -12.57 -1.28 1.22
CA HIS A 50 -12.31 -0.21 0.26
C HIS A 50 -12.94 -0.49 -1.11
N PHE A 51 -12.97 -1.75 -1.52
CA PHE A 51 -13.55 -2.17 -2.81
C PHE A 51 -15.06 -1.93 -2.88
N GLU A 52 -15.80 -2.21 -1.82
CA GLU A 52 -17.25 -2.00 -1.75
C GLU A 52 -17.64 -0.52 -1.90
N HIS A 53 -16.78 0.38 -1.44
CA HIS A 53 -16.98 1.82 -1.49
C HIS A 53 -16.30 2.48 -2.69
N PHE A 54 -15.71 1.69 -3.60
CA PHE A 54 -15.03 2.22 -4.78
C PHE A 54 -16.03 2.83 -5.75
N LYS A 55 -15.72 4.03 -6.24
CA LYS A 55 -16.50 4.71 -7.29
C LYS A 55 -15.61 4.93 -8.52
N PRO A 56 -16.00 4.43 -9.70
CA PRO A 56 -15.27 4.69 -10.94
C PRO A 56 -15.47 6.15 -11.34
N THR A 57 -14.54 7.01 -10.95
CA THR A 57 -14.50 8.42 -11.34
C THR A 57 -13.35 8.68 -12.30
N GLY A 58 -13.40 9.81 -13.03
CA GLY A 58 -12.29 10.22 -13.89
C GLY A 58 -10.96 10.37 -13.14
N ARG A 59 -10.99 10.75 -11.86
CA ARG A 59 -9.77 10.79 -11.02
C ARG A 59 -9.24 9.39 -10.73
N SER A 60 -10.11 8.46 -10.33
CA SER A 60 -9.72 7.05 -10.06
C SER A 60 -9.11 6.40 -11.29
N PHE A 61 -9.70 6.65 -12.46
CA PHE A 61 -9.19 6.14 -13.74
C PHE A 61 -7.79 6.68 -14.06
N LYS A 62 -7.58 8.01 -13.95
CA LYS A 62 -6.26 8.62 -14.17
C LYS A 62 -5.21 7.98 -13.27
N ILE A 63 -5.52 7.83 -11.97
CA ILE A 63 -4.59 7.20 -11.02
C ILE A 63 -4.21 5.80 -11.51
N GLY A 64 -5.19 4.94 -11.82
CA GLY A 64 -4.91 3.59 -12.32
C GLY A 64 -4.13 3.55 -13.63
N LEU A 65 -4.42 4.45 -14.57
CA LEU A 65 -3.70 4.55 -15.85
C LEU A 65 -2.22 4.91 -15.64
N PHE A 66 -1.94 5.90 -14.78
CA PHE A 66 -0.57 6.36 -14.51
C PHE A 66 0.23 5.41 -13.62
N THR A 67 -0.41 4.73 -12.67
CA THR A 67 0.31 3.84 -11.74
C THR A 67 0.47 2.41 -12.26
N VAL A 68 -0.42 1.94 -13.14
CA VAL A 68 -0.41 0.55 -13.61
C VAL A 68 -0.06 0.47 -15.09
N VAL A 69 -0.88 1.06 -15.95
CA VAL A 69 -0.78 0.85 -17.41
C VAL A 69 0.48 1.47 -18.00
N ILE A 70 0.77 2.72 -17.65
CA ILE A 70 1.92 3.45 -18.20
C ILE A 70 3.25 2.76 -17.83
N PRO A 71 3.53 2.40 -16.57
CA PRO A 71 4.77 1.70 -16.22
C PRO A 71 4.96 0.38 -16.96
N ILE A 72 3.89 -0.39 -17.17
CA ILE A 72 3.94 -1.64 -17.94
C ILE A 72 4.37 -1.36 -19.39
N ILE A 73 3.74 -0.38 -20.04
CA ILE A 73 4.05 -0.02 -21.43
C ILE A 73 5.48 0.52 -21.55
N VAL A 74 5.89 1.39 -20.63
CA VAL A 74 7.24 1.96 -20.61
C VAL A 74 8.29 0.85 -20.45
N TYR A 75 8.10 -0.03 -19.47
CA TYR A 75 9.03 -1.14 -19.24
C TYR A 75 9.11 -2.09 -20.43
N ALA A 76 7.96 -2.43 -21.04
CA ALA A 76 7.92 -3.27 -22.23
C ALA A 76 8.70 -2.64 -23.41
N LYS A 77 8.53 -1.33 -23.65
CA LYS A 77 9.27 -0.62 -24.69
C LYS A 77 10.77 -0.55 -24.39
N MET A 78 11.15 -0.29 -23.15
CA MET A 78 12.56 -0.26 -22.73
C MET A 78 13.22 -1.62 -22.95
N MET A 79 12.59 -2.69 -22.48
CA MET A 79 13.07 -4.06 -22.67
C MET A 79 13.19 -4.42 -24.16
N LYS A 80 12.20 -4.03 -24.98
CA LYS A 80 12.26 -4.24 -26.43
C LYS A 80 13.44 -3.50 -27.06
N SER A 81 13.63 -2.22 -26.75
CA SER A 81 14.75 -1.42 -27.28
C SER A 81 16.09 -2.02 -26.90
N GLU A 82 16.27 -2.45 -25.65
CA GLU A 82 17.52 -3.10 -25.20
C GLU A 82 17.76 -4.44 -25.91
N ARG A 83 16.71 -5.20 -26.23
CA ARG A 83 16.83 -6.45 -27.00
C ARG A 83 17.24 -6.15 -28.44
N ASP A 84 16.54 -5.24 -29.09
CA ASP A 84 16.77 -4.90 -30.50
C ASP A 84 18.18 -4.32 -30.69
N GLN A 85 18.66 -3.46 -29.76
CA GLN A 85 20.02 -2.92 -29.79
C GLN A 85 21.09 -3.99 -29.59
N ARG A 86 20.92 -4.89 -28.61
CA ARG A 86 21.87 -5.99 -28.39
C ARG A 86 21.92 -6.94 -29.59
N GLU A 87 20.76 -7.25 -30.16
CA GLU A 87 20.69 -8.10 -31.34
C GLU A 87 21.38 -7.44 -32.54
N GLN A 88 21.21 -6.14 -32.73
CA GLN A 88 21.94 -5.39 -33.74
C GLN A 88 23.46 -5.47 -33.54
N GLN A 89 23.95 -5.31 -32.31
CA GLN A 89 25.39 -5.43 -31.98
C GLN A 89 25.95 -6.83 -32.27
N TYR A 90 25.14 -7.88 -32.04
CA TYR A 90 25.53 -9.25 -32.36
C TYR A 90 25.58 -9.50 -33.87
N ARG A 91 24.63 -8.95 -34.64
CA ARG A 91 24.54 -9.11 -36.10
C ARG A 91 25.63 -8.34 -36.85
N THR A 92 26.00 -7.15 -36.37
CA THR A 92 27.06 -6.32 -36.96
C THR A 92 28.47 -6.77 -36.53
N GLY A 93 28.57 -7.71 -35.59
CA GLY A 93 29.86 -8.19 -35.08
C GLY A 93 30.57 -7.21 -34.13
N GLN A 94 29.88 -6.16 -33.68
CA GLN A 94 30.43 -5.23 -32.67
C GLN A 94 30.75 -5.93 -31.34
N VAL A 95 30.03 -7.01 -31.03
CA VAL A 95 30.34 -7.88 -29.90
C VAL A 95 30.91 -9.19 -30.42
N ALA A 96 32.14 -9.50 -29.99
CA ALA A 96 32.81 -10.74 -30.34
C ALA A 96 31.99 -11.95 -29.87
N TYR A 97 32.06 -13.05 -30.61
CA TYR A 97 31.31 -14.27 -30.26
C TYR A 97 31.66 -14.77 -28.84
N ALA A 98 32.90 -14.57 -28.41
CA ALA A 98 33.39 -14.90 -27.06
C ALA A 98 32.74 -14.08 -25.93
N ASP A 99 32.21 -12.89 -26.21
CA ASP A 99 31.66 -11.98 -25.17
C ASP A 99 30.13 -12.02 -25.09
N ARG A 100 29.48 -12.85 -25.91
CA ARG A 100 28.02 -13.03 -25.89
C ARG A 100 27.60 -13.72 -24.58
N ARG A 101 26.59 -13.16 -23.90
CA ARG A 101 26.09 -13.70 -22.62
C ARG A 101 25.37 -15.06 -22.76
N PHE A 102 24.70 -15.31 -23.88
CA PHE A 102 23.93 -16.54 -24.12
C PHE A 102 24.42 -17.19 -25.42
N LYS A 103 25.39 -18.10 -25.32
CA LYS A 103 26.00 -18.75 -26.51
C LYS A 103 25.40 -20.10 -26.86
N PHE A 104 24.92 -20.84 -25.86
CA PHE A 104 24.61 -22.28 -25.95
C PHE A 104 23.23 -22.65 -25.40
N ILE A 105 22.32 -21.67 -25.31
CA ILE A 105 20.92 -21.88 -24.93
C ILE A 105 20.06 -21.53 -26.13
#